data_AF-A0A1Y5MHR6-F1
#
_entry.id   AF-A0A1Y5MHR6-F1
#
_cell.length_a   1.000
_cell.length_b   1.000
_cell.length_c   1.000
_cell.angle_alpha   90.00
_cell.angle_beta   90.00
_cell.angle_gamma   90.00
#
_symmetry.space_group_name_H-M   'P 1'
#
loop_
_entity.id
_entity.type
_entity.pdbx_description
1 polymer ?
#
loop_
_entity_poly.entity_id
_entity_poly.type
_entity_poly.pdbx_seq_one_letter_code
_entity_poly.pdbx_strand_id
1 'polypeptide(L)' 'MRRVDLRHLKGEFLSALGQQIKASEPDEVVIFLFEIGDYSGVTKAVNLAYNLNCEVMNSLKFNQVDWALTIKKGKI' A
#
# COMPACT_ATOMS: atom_id res chain seq x y z
N MET A 1 9.66 10.70 1.14
CA MET A 1 9.41 9.29 0.81
C MET A 1 9.49 8.48 2.09
N ARG A 2 8.42 7.78 2.45
CA ARG A 2 8.32 7.00 3.69
C ARG A 2 8.12 5.51 3.37
N ARG A 3 8.67 4.62 4.19
CA ARG A 3 8.47 3.17 4.08
C ARG A 3 7.68 2.67 5.28
N VAL A 4 6.67 1.84 5.03
CA VAL A 4 5.81 1.23 6.04
C VAL A 4 5.81 -0.27 5.85
N ASP A 5 6.17 -0.99 6.91
CA ASP A 5 6.19 -2.45 6.92
C ASP A 5 4.92 -3.00 7.59
N LEU A 6 4.07 -3.65 6.79
CA LEU A 6 2.82 -4.25 7.22
C LEU A 6 2.86 -5.78 7.20
N ARG A 7 4.02 -6.40 6.92
CA ARG A 7 4.15 -7.87 6.78
C ARG A 7 3.71 -8.61 8.04
N HIS A 8 4.02 -8.04 9.21
CA HIS A 8 3.61 -8.57 10.51
C HIS A 8 2.09 -8.69 10.70
N LEU A 9 1.28 -7.98 9.89
CA LEU A 9 -0.18 -7.99 9.99
C LEU A 9 -0.85 -9.10 9.16
N LYS A 10 -0.11 -9.77 8.27
CA LYS A 10 -0.63 -10.83 7.40
C LYS A 10 -1.94 -10.41 6.72
N GLY A 11 -3.06 -11.09 7.00
CA GLY A 11 -4.37 -10.79 6.41
C GLY A 11 -4.97 -9.43 6.79
N GLU A 12 -4.53 -8.82 7.89
CA GLU A 12 -5.09 -7.57 8.41
C GLU A 12 -4.42 -6.30 7.83
N PHE A 13 -3.46 -6.47 6.91
CA PHE A 13 -2.66 -5.35 6.38
C PHE A 13 -3.49 -4.28 5.68
N LEU A 14 -4.62 -4.63 5.06
CA LEU A 14 -5.46 -3.70 4.29
C LEU A 14 -6.03 -2.58 5.15
N SER A 15 -6.42 -2.90 6.39
CA SER A 15 -6.94 -1.91 7.35
C SER A 15 -5.85 -0.90 7.72
N ALA A 16 -4.66 -1.40 8.08
CA ALA A 16 -3.52 -0.56 8.41
C ALA A 16 -3.05 0.28 7.20
N LEU A 17 -3.04 -0.28 6.00
CA LEU A 17 -2.74 0.45 4.76
C LEU A 17 -3.67 1.65 4.59
N GLY A 18 -4.99 1.46 4.72
CA GLY A 18 -5.96 2.54 4.64
C GLY A 18 -5.76 3.63 5.69
N GLN A 19 -5.46 3.25 6.94
CA GLN A 19 -5.17 4.20 8.01
C GLN A 19 -3.91 5.02 7.72
N GLN A 20 -2.85 4.37 7.25
CA GLN A 20 -1.59 5.03 6.92
C GLN A 20 -1.73 5.99 5.74
N ILE A 21 -2.53 5.64 4.73
CA ILE A 21 -2.84 6.53 3.60
C ILE A 21 -3.59 7.78 4.06
N LYS A 22 -4.55 7.63 4.98
CA LYS A 22 -5.32 8.76 5.53
C LYS A 22 -4.46 9.67 6.40
N ALA A 23 -3.46 9.11 7.08
CA ALA A 23 -2.51 9.86 7.90
C ALA A 23 -1.33 10.45 7.09
N SER A 24 -1.22 10.16 5.79
CA SER A 24 -0.14 10.67 4.94
C SER A 24 -0.44 12.09 4.45
N GLU A 25 0.59 12.90 4.33
CA GLU A 25 0.47 14.28 3.86
C GLU A 25 0.22 14.35 2.34
N PRO A 26 -0.41 15.41 1.82
CA PRO A 26 -0.52 15.64 0.37
C PRO A 26 0.86 15.62 -0.31
N ASP A 27 0.93 15.09 -1.53
CA ASP A 27 2.18 14.84 -2.28
C ASP A 27 3.18 13.86 -1.63
N GLU A 28 2.88 13.28 -0.46
CA GLU A 28 3.77 12.30 0.17
C GLU A 28 3.82 11.00 -0.65
N VAL A 29 5.04 10.51 -0.89
CA VAL A 29 5.28 9.20 -1.48
C VAL A 29 5.51 8.18 -0.36
N VAL A 30 4.72 7.10 -0.37
CA VAL A 30 4.77 6.03 0.63
C VAL A 30 4.94 4.67 -0.04
N ILE A 31 5.88 3.88 0.47
CA ILE A 31 6.11 2.48 0.07
C ILE A 31 5.54 1.58 1.16
N PHE A 32 4.57 0.75 0.80
CA PHE A 32 4.01 -0.28 1.66
C PHE A 32 4.61 -1.64 1.32
N LEU A 33 5.05 -2.36 2.34
CA LEU A 33 5.45 -3.76 2.24
C LEU A 33 4.43 -4.63 2.96
N PHE A 34 3.95 -5.67 2.28
CA PHE A 34 3.03 -6.63 2.87
C PHE A 34 3.24 -8.01 2.27
N GLU A 35 2.93 -9.03 3.06
CA GLU A 35 2.96 -10.42 2.61
C GLU A 35 1.69 -10.72 1.81
N ILE A 36 1.86 -11.42 0.70
CA ILE A 36 0.78 -11.92 -0.13
C ILE A 36 0.71 -13.45 0.01
N GLY A 37 -0.43 -13.93 0.52
CA GLY A 37 -0.78 -15.35 0.42
C GLY A 37 -1.35 -15.67 -0.95
N ASP A 38 -2.42 -14.97 -1.32
CA ASP A 38 -3.01 -14.97 -2.66
C ASP A 38 -2.90 -13.56 -3.31
N TYR A 39 -3.18 -13.46 -4.62
CA TYR A 39 -3.14 -12.19 -5.34
C TYR A 39 -4.30 -11.23 -4.98
N SER A 40 -5.31 -11.67 -4.21
CA SER A 40 -6.49 -10.85 -3.92
C SER A 40 -6.15 -9.63 -3.05
N GLY A 41 -5.16 -9.76 -2.17
CA GLY A 41 -4.68 -8.68 -1.32
C GLY A 41 -4.10 -7.51 -2.11
N VAL A 42 -3.37 -7.79 -3.19
CA VAL A 42 -2.77 -6.77 -4.06
C VAL A 42 -3.86 -5.95 -4.74
N THR A 43 -4.84 -6.61 -5.36
CA THR A 43 -5.95 -5.94 -6.04
C THR A 43 -6.73 -5.06 -5.08
N LYS A 44 -7.02 -5.54 -3.86
CA LYS A 44 -7.70 -4.75 -2.83
C LYS A 44 -6.88 -3.54 -2.38
N ALA A 45 -5.57 -3.69 -2.21
CA ALA A 45 -4.68 -2.60 -1.80
C ALA A 45 -4.59 -1.49 -2.87
N VAL A 46 -4.47 -1.87 -4.14
CA VAL A 46 -4.45 -0.96 -5.28
C VAL A 46 -5.78 -0.20 -5.39
N ASN A 47 -6.91 -0.92 -5.33
CA ASN A 47 -8.23 -0.30 -5.34
C ASN A 47 -8.43 0.66 -4.17
N LEU A 48 -7.96 0.29 -2.98
CA LEU A 48 -8.03 1.16 -1.80
C LEU A 48 -7.21 2.45 -1.99
N ALA A 49 -6.02 2.37 -2.59
CA ALA A 49 -5.21 3.55 -2.90
C ALA A 49 -5.96 4.49 -3.87
N TYR A 50 -6.53 3.97 -4.96
CA TYR A 50 -7.32 4.77 -5.89
C TYR A 50 -8.54 5.43 -5.23
N ASN A 51 -9.28 4.67 -4.42
CA ASN A 51 -10.44 5.18 -3.69
C ASN A 51 -10.08 6.28 -2.68
N LEU A 52 -8.84 6.33 -2.22
CA LEU A 52 -8.33 7.34 -1.28
C LEU A 52 -7.57 8.48 -1.98
N ASN A 53 -7.84 8.71 -3.28
CA ASN A 53 -7.23 9.76 -4.10
C ASN A 53 -5.70 9.66 -4.10
N CYS A 54 -5.16 8.46 -4.27
CA CYS A 54 -3.72 8.23 -4.41
C CYS A 54 -3.38 7.75 -5.82
N GLU A 55 -2.23 8.17 -6.30
CA GLU A 55 -1.62 7.66 -7.53
C GLU A 55 -0.74 6.45 -7.18
N VAL A 56 -0.97 5.32 -7.85
CA VAL A 56 -0.10 4.13 -7.72
C VAL A 56 1.08 4.30 -8.66
N MET A 57 2.28 4.49 -8.10
CA MET A 57 3.51 4.72 -8.86
C MET A 57 4.21 3.41 -9.23
N ASN A 58 4.15 2.41 -8.35
CA ASN A 58 4.77 1.11 -8.58
C ASN A 58 4.04 0.02 -7.80
N SER A 59 3.99 -1.18 -8.36
CA SER A 59 3.42 -2.37 -7.74
C SER A 59 4.27 -3.56 -8.15
N LEU A 60 5.11 -4.05 -7.23
CA LEU A 60 6.16 -5.01 -7.54
C LEU A 60 6.18 -6.19 -6.56
N LYS A 61 6.16 -7.40 -7.12
CA LYS A 61 6.56 -8.62 -6.41
C LYS A 61 8.07 -8.76 -6.45
N PHE A 62 8.76 -8.65 -5.31
CA PHE A 62 10.23 -8.73 -5.28
C PHE A 62 10.76 -10.08 -4.77
N ASN A 63 9.93 -10.91 -4.13
CA ASN A 63 10.23 -12.30 -3.83
C ASN A 63 8.94 -13.16 -3.90
N GLN A 64 8.98 -14.41 -3.42
CA GLN A 64 7.82 -15.30 -3.54
C GLN A 64 6.59 -14.86 -2.73
N VAL A 65 6.80 -14.20 -1.59
CA VAL A 65 5.76 -13.91 -0.58
C VAL A 65 5.52 -12.43 -0.32
N ASP A 66 6.46 -11.55 -0.66
CA ASP A 66 6.40 -10.14 -0.34
C ASP A 66 6.06 -9.28 -1.57
N TRP A 67 5.26 -8.25 -1.31
CA TRP A 67 4.87 -7.24 -2.28
C TRP A 67 5.26 -5.84 -1.82
N ALA A 68 5.67 -5.00 -2.77
CA ALA A 68 5.93 -3.59 -2.58
C ALA A 68 4.93 -2.76 -3.40
N LEU A 69 4.12 -1.95 -2.72
CA LEU A 69 3.19 -0.99 -3.35
C LEU A 69 3.67 0.42 -3.03
N THR A 70 4.08 1.17 -4.07
CA THR A 70 4.46 2.57 -3.94
C THR A 70 3.32 3.45 -4.43
N ILE A 71 2.91 4.38 -3.59
CA ILE A 71 1.86 5.34 -3.91
C ILE A 71 2.34 6.77 -3.67
N LYS A 72 1.67 7.72 -4.32
CA LYS A 72 1.75 9.15 -4.02
C LYS A 72 0.37 9.65 -3.61
N LYS A 73 0.29 10.31 -2.45
CA LYS A 73 -0.96 10.91 -1.99
C LYS A 73 -1.33 12.11 -2.86
N GLY A 74 -2.53 12.10 -3.44
CA GLY A 74 -3.05 13.22 -4.22
C GLY A 74 -3.28 14.45 -3.33
N LYS A 75 -3.25 15.63 -3.94
CA LYS A 75 -3.73 16.85 -3.29
C LYS A 75 -5.25 16.79 -3.22
N ILE A 76 -5.80 17.04 -2.03
CA ILE A 76 -7.23 17.27 -1.83
C ILE A 76 -7.52 18.73 -2.11
#